data_AF-A0A0S7ZP29-F1
#
_entry.id   AF-A0A0S7ZP29-F1
#
_cell.length_a   1.000
_cell.length_b   1.000
_cell.length_c   1.000
_cell.angle_alpha   90.00
_cell.angle_beta   90.00
_cell.angle_gamma   90.00
#
_symmetry.space_group_name_H-M   'P 1'
#
loop_
_entity.id
_entity.type
_entity.pdbx_description
1 polymer ?
#
loop_
_entity_poly.entity_id
_entity_poly.type
_entity_poly.pdbx_seq_one_letter_code
_entity_poly.pdbx_strand_id
1 'polypeptide(L)'
;MQSTISNTTHLLEGFIEGLNSRRPAVFNIYSVCQPEHGVADNASFHQSKLAVESRAYPLFKFNPDAGVTFNECVDLSGNPSLEDDWPSYTLHYGETECQQSSVDIPMTFADFALTEGRFRKHFRKAPHDTWNDSMIPLHEYLKLDNGDREERFPYILAVDGKKRLSRVMVSEQLVKATEERRNLWRQLKSLSGDEQVVDIAKVEQQARVDMAQKLTSSLLALASGGGNINDFTQALSAAPNQAASSDTAGAQAPCVDYEPVWIDTPECTSCDECIEINPKIFAYDDHKHAYIVDARAGTFKDIVRAAEKCTAGAIHPGTPFNRNEKDIDKLMQRAAKYN
;
A
#
# COMPACT_ATOMS: atom_id res chain seq x y z
N MET A 1 6.10 10.42 -16.27
CA MET A 1 4.89 9.85 -15.65
C MET A 1 4.52 8.55 -16.36
N GLN A 2 4.10 7.55 -15.58
CA GLN A 2 3.47 6.31 -16.02
C GLN A 2 2.01 6.30 -15.57
N SER A 3 1.04 6.15 -16.48
CA SER A 3 -0.39 6.20 -16.15
C SER A 3 -1.26 5.35 -17.08
N THR A 4 -2.56 5.29 -16.81
CA THR A 4 -3.56 4.58 -17.62
C THR A 4 -4.80 5.45 -17.84
N ILE A 5 -5.67 5.05 -18.79
CA ILE A 5 -6.93 5.75 -19.06
C ILE A 5 -7.99 5.56 -17.96
N SER A 6 -7.81 4.61 -17.04
CA SER A 6 -8.72 4.44 -15.89
C SER A 6 -8.46 5.45 -14.78
N ASN A 7 -7.30 6.10 -14.77
CA ASN A 7 -6.87 7.02 -13.73
C ASN A 7 -6.79 8.44 -14.30
N THR A 8 -7.94 8.95 -14.76
CA THR A 8 -8.05 10.23 -15.48
C THR A 8 -7.46 11.41 -14.72
N THR A 9 -7.72 11.52 -13.41
CA THR A 9 -7.16 12.61 -12.59
C THR A 9 -5.63 12.58 -12.58
N HIS A 10 -5.03 11.42 -12.27
CA HIS A 10 -3.58 11.24 -12.28
C HIS A 10 -2.98 11.53 -13.67
N LEU A 11 -3.65 11.10 -14.74
CA LEU A 11 -3.25 11.34 -16.12
C LEU A 11 -3.26 12.84 -16.47
N LEU A 12 -4.34 13.55 -16.14
CA LEU A 12 -4.49 14.98 -16.44
C LEU A 12 -3.52 15.84 -15.63
N GLU A 13 -3.42 15.60 -14.32
CA GLU A 13 -2.47 16.30 -13.45
C GLU A 13 -1.04 16.13 -13.94
N GLY A 14 -0.63 14.89 -14.27
CA GLY A 14 0.71 14.65 -14.76
C GLY A 14 0.98 15.21 -16.15
N PHE A 15 -0.01 15.28 -17.05
CA PHE A 15 0.15 16.01 -18.32
C PHE A 15 0.35 17.51 -18.08
N ILE A 16 -0.43 18.12 -17.20
CA ILE A 16 -0.29 19.53 -16.86
C ILE A 16 1.10 19.80 -16.26
N GLU A 17 1.54 18.99 -15.29
CA GLU A 17 2.86 19.12 -14.68
C GLU A 17 3.99 18.96 -15.71
N GLY A 18 3.91 17.92 -16.56
CA GLY A 18 4.94 17.62 -17.54
C GLY A 18 5.03 18.67 -18.66
N LEU A 19 3.89 19.16 -19.17
CA LEU A 19 3.85 20.17 -20.24
C LEU A 19 4.29 21.56 -19.75
N ASN A 20 4.07 21.86 -18.47
CA ASN A 20 4.54 23.11 -17.86
C ASN A 20 5.98 23.02 -17.31
N SER A 21 6.61 21.83 -17.36
CA SER A 21 7.99 21.67 -16.94
C SER A 21 8.95 22.35 -17.93
N ARG A 22 10.03 22.91 -17.40
CA ARG A 22 11.15 23.44 -18.22
C ARG A 22 12.09 22.32 -18.71
N ARG A 23 11.83 21.08 -18.33
CA ARG A 23 12.63 19.89 -18.64
C ARG A 23 11.88 18.97 -19.61
N PRO A 24 12.57 18.05 -20.30
CA PRO A 24 11.90 17.03 -21.09
C PRO A 24 10.97 16.18 -20.22
N ALA A 25 9.72 16.03 -20.66
CA ALA A 25 8.73 15.18 -20.01
C ALA A 25 8.51 13.89 -20.82
N VAL A 26 8.53 12.75 -20.12
CA VAL A 26 8.21 11.44 -20.70
C VAL A 26 6.88 10.95 -20.12
N PHE A 27 5.96 10.60 -21.01
CA PHE A 27 4.66 10.05 -20.67
C PHE A 27 4.56 8.61 -21.19
N ASN A 28 4.49 7.65 -20.28
CA ASN A 28 4.32 6.22 -20.59
C ASN A 28 2.89 5.79 -20.24
N ILE A 29 2.01 5.73 -21.24
CA ILE A 29 0.57 5.50 -21.01
C ILE A 29 0.20 4.08 -21.43
N TYR A 30 -0.35 3.30 -20.49
CA TYR A 30 -0.87 1.98 -20.80
C TYR A 30 -2.06 2.10 -21.75
N SER A 31 -1.95 1.43 -22.90
CA SER A 31 -2.99 1.35 -23.90
C SER A 31 -3.37 -0.10 -24.14
N VAL A 32 -4.65 -0.40 -23.93
CA VAL A 32 -5.21 -1.72 -24.21
C VAL A 32 -5.42 -1.84 -25.71
N CYS A 33 -4.85 -2.87 -26.33
CA CYS A 33 -5.15 -3.24 -27.71
C CYS A 33 -6.09 -4.43 -27.71
N GLN A 34 -7.37 -4.21 -28.03
CA GLN A 34 -8.42 -5.21 -27.90
C GLN A 34 -8.14 -6.50 -28.69
N PRO A 35 -7.80 -6.46 -30.00
CA PRO A 35 -7.51 -7.67 -30.76
C PRO A 35 -6.25 -8.39 -30.25
N GLU A 36 -5.17 -7.66 -29.95
CA GLU A 36 -3.89 -8.25 -29.54
C GLU A 36 -3.91 -8.81 -28.12
N HIS A 37 -4.66 -8.18 -27.21
CA HIS A 37 -4.81 -8.64 -25.84
C HIS A 37 -5.89 -9.72 -25.72
N GLY A 38 -6.77 -9.84 -26.72
CA GLY A 38 -7.89 -10.77 -26.73
C GLY A 38 -8.94 -10.39 -25.69
N VAL A 39 -9.34 -9.13 -25.67
CA VAL A 39 -10.38 -8.57 -24.79
C VAL A 39 -11.51 -7.95 -25.62
N ALA A 40 -12.67 -7.71 -25.02
CA ALA A 40 -13.82 -7.13 -25.71
C ALA A 40 -13.56 -5.66 -26.13
N ASP A 41 -14.22 -5.20 -27.19
CA ASP A 41 -14.04 -3.86 -27.77
C ASP A 41 -14.30 -2.72 -26.76
N ASN A 42 -15.22 -2.93 -25.82
CA ASN A 42 -15.60 -1.98 -24.77
C ASN A 42 -14.83 -2.16 -23.45
N ALA A 43 -13.83 -3.05 -23.40
CA ALA A 43 -13.16 -3.41 -22.16
C ALA A 43 -11.97 -2.51 -21.78
N SER A 44 -11.59 -1.54 -22.62
CA SER A 44 -10.33 -0.79 -22.46
C SER A 44 -10.20 -0.08 -21.10
N PHE A 45 -11.26 0.56 -20.63
CA PHE A 45 -11.25 1.24 -19.33
C PHE A 45 -11.10 0.24 -18.18
N HIS A 46 -11.91 -0.83 -18.19
CA HIS A 46 -11.87 -1.86 -17.17
C HIS A 46 -10.51 -2.57 -17.12
N GLN A 47 -9.94 -2.91 -18.28
CA GLN A 47 -8.64 -3.57 -18.34
C GLN A 47 -7.48 -2.66 -17.94
N SER A 48 -7.59 -1.36 -18.21
CA SER A 48 -6.63 -0.38 -17.72
C SER A 48 -6.65 -0.27 -16.19
N LYS A 49 -7.83 -0.40 -15.58
CA LYS A 49 -8.00 -0.44 -14.12
C LYS A 49 -7.34 -1.68 -13.54
N LEU A 50 -7.67 -2.86 -14.07
CA LEU A 50 -7.09 -4.12 -13.62
C LEU A 50 -5.57 -4.17 -13.81
N ALA A 51 -5.02 -3.55 -14.84
CA ALA A 51 -3.57 -3.47 -15.04
C ALA A 51 -2.85 -2.73 -13.90
N VAL A 52 -3.44 -1.64 -13.38
CA VAL A 52 -2.90 -0.91 -12.22
C VAL A 52 -3.01 -1.75 -10.96
N GLU A 53 -4.21 -2.28 -10.73
CA GLU A 53 -4.56 -2.98 -9.49
C GLU A 53 -3.82 -4.30 -9.32
N SER A 54 -3.55 -5.01 -10.41
CA SER A 54 -2.73 -6.22 -10.42
C SER A 54 -1.23 -5.99 -10.32
N ARG A 55 -0.79 -4.73 -10.24
CA ARG A 55 0.61 -4.30 -10.37
C ARG A 55 1.26 -4.69 -11.70
N ALA A 56 0.47 -5.03 -12.72
CA ALA A 56 0.99 -5.18 -14.08
C ALA A 56 1.60 -3.86 -14.58
N TYR A 57 0.94 -2.75 -14.27
CA TYR A 57 1.31 -1.42 -14.69
C TYR A 57 0.99 -0.38 -13.60
N PRO A 58 1.76 -0.35 -12.49
CA PRO A 58 1.52 0.60 -11.40
C PRO A 58 1.70 2.04 -11.89
N LEU A 59 0.97 2.97 -11.28
CA LEU A 59 1.13 4.40 -11.55
C LEU A 59 2.45 4.88 -10.93
N PHE A 60 3.18 5.71 -11.65
CA PHE A 60 4.47 6.22 -11.17
C PHE A 60 4.71 7.63 -11.72
N LYS A 61 5.06 8.55 -10.83
CA LYS A 61 5.49 9.90 -11.21
C LYS A 61 6.88 10.16 -10.66
N PHE A 62 7.72 10.79 -11.50
CA PHE A 62 9.02 11.29 -11.13
C PHE A 62 9.09 12.77 -11.53
N ASN A 63 9.29 13.65 -10.57
CA ASN A 63 9.45 15.08 -10.76
C ASN A 63 10.77 15.56 -10.12
N PRO A 64 11.81 15.89 -10.90
CA PRO A 64 13.08 16.35 -10.38
C PRO A 64 13.01 17.72 -9.70
N ASP A 65 11.95 18.49 -9.90
CA ASP A 65 11.77 19.79 -9.25
C ASP A 65 11.08 19.66 -7.88
N ALA A 66 10.65 18.46 -7.48
CA ALA A 66 10.00 18.19 -6.19
C ALA A 66 10.99 17.98 -5.03
N GLY A 67 12.28 17.82 -5.31
CA GLY A 67 13.31 17.60 -4.29
C GLY A 67 14.69 17.30 -4.89
N VAL A 68 15.62 16.88 -4.03
CA VAL A 68 17.01 16.54 -4.42
C VAL A 68 17.25 15.03 -4.35
N THR A 69 16.57 14.34 -3.45
CA THR A 69 16.65 12.89 -3.33
C THR A 69 15.62 12.20 -4.23
N PHE A 70 15.91 10.96 -4.63
CA PHE A 70 15.00 10.18 -5.46
C PHE A 70 13.62 10.01 -4.80
N ASN A 71 13.61 9.77 -3.49
CA ASN A 71 12.41 9.67 -2.67
C ASN A 71 11.53 10.92 -2.79
N GLU A 72 12.10 12.11 -2.60
CA GLU A 72 11.33 13.37 -2.70
C GLU A 72 10.74 13.61 -4.11
N CYS A 73 11.44 13.10 -5.14
CA CYS A 73 11.06 13.22 -6.54
C CYS A 73 10.02 12.19 -7.00
N VAL A 74 9.84 11.08 -6.28
CA VAL A 74 8.90 10.02 -6.65
C VAL A 74 7.54 10.21 -5.99
N ASP A 75 6.48 9.86 -6.70
CA ASP A 75 5.11 9.83 -6.19
C ASP A 75 4.39 8.59 -6.72
N LEU A 76 3.87 7.78 -5.78
CA LEU A 76 3.09 6.57 -6.02
C LEU A 76 1.62 6.69 -5.59
N SER A 77 1.19 7.85 -5.08
CA SER A 77 -0.08 8.04 -4.36
C SER A 77 -1.34 7.78 -5.20
N GLY A 78 -1.23 7.66 -6.53
CA GLY A 78 -2.33 7.29 -7.40
C GLY A 78 -2.72 5.81 -7.36
N ASN A 79 -1.88 4.94 -6.77
CA ASN A 79 -2.13 3.50 -6.73
C ASN A 79 -3.07 3.12 -5.56
N PRO A 80 -3.97 2.14 -5.75
CA PRO A 80 -4.77 1.62 -4.66
C PRO A 80 -3.94 0.72 -3.72
N SER A 81 -4.41 0.59 -2.47
CA SER A 81 -3.84 -0.27 -1.43
C SER A 81 -2.32 -0.15 -1.35
N LEU A 82 -1.81 1.06 -1.05
CA LEU A 82 -0.36 1.33 -1.04
C LEU A 82 0.41 0.43 -0.07
N GLU A 83 -0.19 0.09 1.06
CA GLU A 83 0.43 -0.75 2.08
C GLU A 83 0.55 -2.23 1.66
N ASP A 84 -0.35 -2.70 0.81
CA ASP A 84 -0.45 -4.08 0.41
C ASP A 84 0.19 -4.35 -0.95
N ASP A 85 0.55 -5.62 -1.19
CA ASP A 85 1.03 -6.04 -2.50
C ASP A 85 -0.05 -5.86 -3.58
N TRP A 86 -1.32 -6.13 -3.24
CA TRP A 86 -2.48 -6.04 -4.14
C TRP A 86 -3.75 -5.62 -3.38
N PRO A 87 -4.71 -4.95 -4.05
CA PRO A 87 -6.04 -4.74 -3.51
C PRO A 87 -6.84 -6.06 -3.44
N SER A 88 -7.80 -6.13 -2.52
CA SER A 88 -8.70 -7.27 -2.35
C SER A 88 -9.98 -7.10 -3.17
N TYR A 89 -10.46 -8.20 -3.73
CA TYR A 89 -11.68 -8.31 -4.54
C TYR A 89 -12.59 -9.40 -4.00
N THR A 90 -13.87 -9.09 -3.88
CA THR A 90 -14.88 -10.07 -3.48
C THR A 90 -15.43 -10.81 -4.69
N LEU A 91 -15.23 -12.12 -4.73
CA LEU A 91 -15.75 -13.01 -5.76
C LEU A 91 -17.05 -13.65 -5.28
N HIS A 92 -18.16 -13.36 -5.95
CA HIS A 92 -19.46 -13.94 -5.65
C HIS A 92 -19.72 -15.21 -6.47
N TYR A 93 -20.15 -16.28 -5.82
CA TYR A 93 -20.47 -17.57 -6.46
C TYR A 93 -21.72 -18.19 -5.82
N GLY A 94 -22.47 -19.00 -6.59
CA GLY A 94 -23.76 -19.55 -6.18
C GLY A 94 -24.80 -19.45 -7.31
N GLU A 95 -25.55 -20.54 -7.55
CA GLU A 95 -26.50 -20.61 -8.66
C GLU A 95 -27.78 -19.78 -8.41
N THR A 96 -28.17 -19.61 -7.14
CA THR A 96 -29.38 -18.89 -6.72
C THR A 96 -29.05 -17.85 -5.65
N GLU A 97 -29.86 -16.79 -5.53
CA GLU A 97 -29.66 -15.71 -4.55
C GLU A 97 -29.57 -16.24 -3.10
N CYS A 98 -30.31 -17.32 -2.79
CA CYS A 98 -30.28 -17.97 -1.48
C CYS A 98 -29.03 -18.85 -1.22
N GLN A 99 -28.19 -19.09 -2.24
CA GLN A 99 -26.94 -19.87 -2.14
C GLN A 99 -25.71 -19.02 -2.52
N GLN A 100 -25.86 -17.70 -2.56
CA GLN A 100 -24.77 -16.81 -2.92
C GLN A 100 -23.76 -16.75 -1.77
N SER A 101 -22.58 -17.31 -2.03
CA SER A 101 -21.40 -17.22 -1.18
C SER A 101 -20.42 -16.22 -1.77
N SER A 102 -19.53 -15.70 -0.93
CA SER A 102 -18.49 -14.77 -1.35
C SER A 102 -17.15 -15.21 -0.79
N VAL A 103 -16.08 -14.87 -1.51
CA VAL A 103 -14.70 -15.07 -1.07
C VAL A 103 -13.86 -13.89 -1.49
N ASP A 104 -13.08 -13.36 -0.56
CA ASP A 104 -12.15 -12.27 -0.84
C ASP A 104 -10.83 -12.84 -1.34
N ILE A 105 -10.35 -12.31 -2.47
CA ILE A 105 -9.10 -12.70 -3.10
C ILE A 105 -8.30 -11.47 -3.53
N PRO A 106 -6.96 -11.48 -3.41
CA PRO A 106 -6.15 -10.40 -3.96
C PRO A 106 -6.21 -10.42 -5.49
N MET A 107 -6.28 -9.25 -6.11
CA MET A 107 -6.18 -9.10 -7.56
C MET A 107 -4.71 -9.18 -7.98
N THR A 108 -4.17 -10.39 -8.18
CA THR A 108 -2.76 -10.56 -8.58
C THR A 108 -2.57 -10.37 -10.08
N PHE A 109 -1.30 -10.36 -10.54
CA PHE A 109 -0.98 -10.35 -11.97
C PHE A 109 -1.60 -11.53 -12.73
N ALA A 110 -1.67 -12.72 -12.11
CA ALA A 110 -2.29 -13.88 -12.73
C ALA A 110 -3.81 -13.73 -12.87
N ASP A 111 -4.47 -13.07 -11.92
CA ASP A 111 -5.91 -12.80 -11.97
C ASP A 111 -6.23 -11.84 -13.13
N PHE A 112 -5.45 -10.76 -13.27
CA PHE A 112 -5.53 -9.88 -14.45
C PHE A 112 -5.25 -10.66 -15.75
N ALA A 113 -4.19 -11.47 -15.79
CA ALA A 113 -3.82 -12.24 -16.97
C ALA A 113 -4.91 -13.23 -17.39
N LEU A 114 -5.70 -13.77 -16.45
CA LEU A 114 -6.83 -14.64 -16.76
C LEU A 114 -7.89 -13.94 -17.63
N THR A 115 -8.01 -12.62 -17.51
CA THR A 115 -8.99 -11.82 -18.25
C THR A 115 -8.56 -11.47 -19.68
N GLU A 116 -7.30 -11.74 -20.06
CA GLU A 116 -6.76 -11.41 -21.38
C GLU A 116 -6.47 -12.69 -22.18
N GLY A 117 -7.05 -12.79 -23.39
CA GLY A 117 -6.91 -13.94 -24.27
C GLY A 117 -5.45 -14.30 -24.61
N ARG A 118 -4.53 -13.31 -24.62
CA ARG A 118 -3.10 -13.53 -24.90
C ARG A 118 -2.40 -14.47 -23.90
N PHE A 119 -2.93 -14.59 -22.67
CA PHE A 119 -2.35 -15.47 -21.65
C PHE A 119 -3.02 -16.84 -21.55
N ARG A 120 -4.06 -17.13 -22.36
CA ARG A 120 -4.88 -18.35 -22.25
C ARG A 120 -4.07 -19.65 -22.14
N LYS A 121 -2.93 -19.74 -22.82
CA LYS A 121 -2.05 -20.93 -22.81
C LYS A 121 -1.45 -21.25 -21.43
N HIS A 122 -1.38 -20.27 -20.52
CA HIS A 122 -0.81 -20.39 -19.18
C HIS A 122 -1.79 -20.92 -18.13
N PHE A 123 -3.04 -21.15 -18.51
CA PHE A 123 -4.09 -21.58 -17.60
C PHE A 123 -4.63 -22.97 -17.93
N ARG A 124 -4.94 -23.76 -16.91
CA ARG A 124 -5.67 -25.03 -17.03
C ARG A 124 -6.72 -25.12 -15.93
N LYS A 125 -7.97 -25.39 -16.29
CA LYS A 125 -9.03 -25.62 -15.29
C LYS A 125 -8.78 -26.94 -14.58
N ALA A 126 -8.70 -26.94 -13.26
CA ALA A 126 -8.58 -28.16 -12.47
C ALA A 126 -9.97 -28.79 -12.25
N PRO A 127 -10.19 -30.06 -12.67
CA PRO A 127 -11.41 -30.79 -12.35
C PRO A 127 -11.64 -30.88 -10.84
N HIS A 128 -12.90 -30.82 -10.38
CA HIS A 128 -13.22 -30.79 -8.94
C HIS A 128 -12.73 -32.03 -8.17
N ASP A 129 -12.70 -33.19 -8.83
CA ASP A 129 -12.20 -34.46 -8.31
C ASP A 129 -10.68 -34.48 -8.11
N THR A 130 -9.95 -33.53 -8.73
CA THR A 130 -8.49 -33.40 -8.55
C THR A 130 -8.10 -32.48 -7.39
N TRP A 131 -9.06 -31.88 -6.71
CA TRP A 131 -8.79 -30.93 -5.63
C TRP A 131 -8.21 -31.64 -4.41
N ASN A 132 -7.04 -31.16 -3.97
CA ASN A 132 -6.32 -31.71 -2.82
C ASN A 132 -5.56 -30.59 -2.09
N ASP A 133 -4.93 -30.95 -0.97
CA ASP A 133 -4.22 -30.02 -0.07
C ASP A 133 -2.86 -29.57 -0.62
N SER A 134 -2.34 -30.22 -1.66
CA SER A 134 -1.14 -29.77 -2.37
C SER A 134 -1.43 -28.57 -3.29
N MET A 135 -2.71 -28.27 -3.56
CA MET A 135 -3.11 -27.09 -4.31
C MET A 135 -3.21 -25.88 -3.37
N ILE A 136 -2.46 -24.81 -3.67
CA ILE A 136 -2.41 -23.61 -2.82
C ILE A 136 -2.79 -22.37 -3.64
N PRO A 137 -3.56 -21.41 -3.08
CA PRO A 137 -3.80 -20.12 -3.72
C PRO A 137 -2.48 -19.43 -4.10
N LEU A 138 -2.41 -18.86 -5.31
CA LEU A 138 -1.18 -18.28 -5.84
C LEU A 138 -0.54 -17.25 -4.89
N HIS A 139 -1.34 -16.38 -4.28
CA HIS A 139 -0.84 -15.35 -3.39
C HIS A 139 -0.25 -15.90 -2.08
N GLU A 140 -0.68 -17.08 -1.63
CA GLU A 140 -0.07 -17.80 -0.50
C GLU A 140 1.17 -18.56 -0.95
N TYR A 141 1.12 -19.22 -2.11
CA TYR A 141 2.26 -19.89 -2.70
C TYR A 141 3.47 -18.96 -2.86
N LEU A 142 3.25 -17.70 -3.24
CA LEU A 142 4.30 -16.69 -3.39
C LEU A 142 4.92 -16.23 -2.06
N LYS A 143 4.36 -16.60 -0.91
CA LYS A 143 4.94 -16.33 0.42
C LYS A 143 5.83 -17.48 0.91
N LEU A 144 5.74 -18.65 0.27
CA LEU A 144 6.54 -19.81 0.61
C LEU A 144 7.99 -19.64 0.13
N ASP A 145 8.91 -20.16 0.92
CA ASP A 145 10.32 -20.32 0.54
C ASP A 145 10.47 -21.41 -0.53
N ASN A 146 11.59 -21.40 -1.25
CA ASN A 146 11.80 -22.30 -2.39
C ASN A 146 11.67 -23.80 -2.05
N GLY A 147 12.04 -24.22 -0.83
CA GLY A 147 11.89 -25.60 -0.38
C GLY A 147 10.44 -26.00 -0.13
N ASP A 148 9.63 -25.09 0.41
CA ASP A 148 8.21 -25.34 0.73
C ASP A 148 7.31 -25.32 -0.51
N ARG A 149 7.84 -24.84 -1.64
CA ARG A 149 7.17 -24.85 -2.95
C ARG A 149 7.20 -26.21 -3.63
N GLU A 150 8.05 -27.14 -3.17
CA GLU A 150 8.11 -28.50 -3.72
C GLU A 150 6.76 -29.21 -3.55
N GLU A 151 6.33 -29.93 -4.61
CA GLU A 151 5.05 -30.65 -4.66
C GLU A 151 3.78 -29.80 -4.43
N ARG A 152 3.90 -28.46 -4.43
CA ARG A 152 2.75 -27.55 -4.34
C ARG A 152 2.34 -27.03 -5.70
N PHE A 153 1.04 -26.95 -5.92
CA PHE A 153 0.45 -26.57 -7.20
C PHE A 153 -0.33 -25.26 -7.08
N PRO A 154 0.20 -24.12 -7.56
CA PRO A 154 -0.45 -22.83 -7.43
C PRO A 154 -1.69 -22.72 -8.33
N TYR A 155 -2.77 -22.16 -7.78
CA TYR A 155 -4.00 -21.88 -8.53
C TYR A 155 -4.55 -20.48 -8.21
N ILE A 156 -5.39 -19.98 -9.11
CA ILE A 156 -6.28 -18.84 -8.86
C ILE A 156 -7.74 -19.29 -8.88
N LEU A 157 -8.60 -18.52 -8.23
CA LEU A 157 -10.04 -18.79 -8.20
C LEU A 157 -10.73 -18.05 -9.34
N ALA A 158 -11.65 -18.73 -10.02
CA ALA A 158 -12.50 -18.14 -11.03
C ALA A 158 -13.92 -18.67 -10.90
N VAL A 159 -14.90 -17.87 -11.32
CA VAL A 159 -16.30 -18.29 -11.39
C VAL A 159 -16.61 -18.72 -12.82
N ASP A 160 -17.12 -19.94 -12.99
CA ASP A 160 -17.52 -20.43 -14.31
C ASP A 160 -18.89 -19.89 -14.75
N GLY A 161 -19.28 -20.13 -16.00
CA GLY A 161 -20.56 -19.66 -16.54
C GLY A 161 -21.81 -20.21 -15.82
N LYS A 162 -21.66 -21.19 -14.93
CA LYS A 162 -22.73 -21.71 -14.06
C LYS A 162 -22.68 -21.09 -12.66
N LYS A 163 -21.93 -20.00 -12.47
CA LYS A 163 -21.69 -19.35 -11.18
C LYS A 163 -21.04 -20.27 -10.12
N ARG A 164 -20.28 -21.28 -10.55
CA ARG A 164 -19.57 -22.19 -9.63
C ARG A 164 -18.10 -21.81 -9.53
N LEU A 165 -17.57 -21.91 -8.32
CA LEU A 165 -16.17 -21.65 -8.04
C LEU A 165 -15.29 -22.73 -8.67
N SER A 166 -14.24 -22.32 -9.36
CA SER A 166 -13.28 -23.20 -10.02
C SER A 166 -11.85 -22.82 -9.65
N ARG A 167 -11.00 -23.83 -9.43
CA ARG A 167 -9.55 -23.65 -9.36
C ARG A 167 -8.97 -23.65 -10.77
N VAL A 168 -8.19 -22.63 -11.10
CA VAL A 168 -7.49 -22.50 -12.38
C VAL A 168 -6.00 -22.56 -12.09
N MET A 169 -5.36 -23.62 -12.59
CA MET A 169 -3.92 -23.82 -12.46
C MET A 169 -3.16 -22.80 -13.28
N VAL A 170 -2.06 -22.33 -12.70
CA VAL A 170 -1.20 -21.32 -13.29
C VAL A 170 0.13 -21.94 -13.69
N SER A 171 0.56 -21.72 -14.94
CA SER A 171 1.88 -22.19 -15.40
C SER A 171 3.02 -21.53 -14.63
N GLU A 172 4.14 -22.23 -14.47
CA GLU A 172 5.33 -21.72 -13.78
C GLU A 172 5.81 -20.35 -14.30
N GLN A 173 5.74 -20.11 -15.61
CA GLN A 173 6.15 -18.81 -16.18
C GLN A 173 5.28 -17.66 -15.69
N LEU A 174 3.97 -17.90 -15.52
CA LEU A 174 3.05 -16.87 -15.04
C LEU A 174 3.18 -16.66 -13.52
N VAL A 175 3.53 -17.72 -12.77
CA VAL A 175 3.90 -17.62 -11.34
C VAL A 175 5.11 -16.70 -11.19
N LYS A 176 6.20 -16.96 -11.94
CA LYS A 176 7.41 -16.12 -11.95
C LYS A 176 7.10 -14.68 -12.36
N ALA A 177 6.31 -14.48 -13.41
CA ALA A 177 5.90 -13.14 -13.82
C ALA A 177 5.11 -12.41 -12.72
N THR A 178 4.28 -13.13 -11.96
CA THR A 178 3.51 -12.54 -10.84
C THR A 178 4.43 -12.15 -9.68
N GLU A 179 5.40 -13.00 -9.36
CA GLU A 179 6.45 -12.71 -8.38
C GLU A 179 7.29 -11.49 -8.77
N GLU A 180 7.69 -11.40 -10.04
CA GLU A 180 8.44 -10.26 -10.58
C GLU A 180 7.65 -8.94 -10.47
N ARG A 181 6.34 -8.95 -10.80
CA ARG A 181 5.49 -7.75 -10.68
C ARG A 181 5.30 -7.31 -9.24
N ARG A 182 5.13 -8.27 -8.31
CA ARG A 182 5.11 -7.97 -6.86
C ARG A 182 6.42 -7.36 -6.41
N ASN A 183 7.55 -7.94 -6.80
CA ASN A 183 8.86 -7.47 -6.37
C ASN A 183 9.16 -6.08 -6.95
N LEU A 184 8.77 -5.82 -8.20
CA LEU A 184 8.83 -4.48 -8.79
C LEU A 184 8.02 -3.46 -7.97
N TRP A 185 6.81 -3.81 -7.55
CA TRP A 185 5.98 -2.94 -6.71
C TRP A 185 6.69 -2.60 -5.39
N ARG A 186 7.25 -3.60 -4.70
CA ARG A 186 8.01 -3.39 -3.46
C ARG A 186 9.26 -2.53 -3.68
N GLN A 187 9.98 -2.72 -4.79
CA GLN A 187 11.11 -1.87 -5.16
C GLN A 187 10.69 -0.41 -5.38
N LEU A 188 9.55 -0.18 -6.04
CA LEU A 188 9.01 1.17 -6.21
C LEU A 188 8.67 1.82 -4.87
N LYS A 189 8.03 1.09 -3.95
CA LYS A 189 7.74 1.58 -2.59
C LYS A 189 9.00 1.92 -1.80
N SER A 190 10.04 1.10 -1.94
CA SER A 190 11.34 1.34 -1.30
C SER A 190 11.98 2.65 -1.83
N LEU A 191 11.83 2.92 -3.13
CA LEU A 191 12.33 4.14 -3.75
C LEU A 191 11.53 5.40 -3.38
N SER A 192 10.23 5.29 -3.11
CA SER A 192 9.37 6.42 -2.69
C SER A 192 9.44 6.71 -1.18
N GLY A 193 10.17 5.91 -0.40
CA GLY A 193 10.25 6.06 1.05
C GLY A 193 8.98 5.68 1.81
N ASP A 194 8.00 5.08 1.14
CA ASP A 194 6.76 4.58 1.76
C ASP A 194 7.01 3.30 2.57
N GLU A 195 8.13 2.62 2.32
CA GLU A 195 8.58 1.53 3.18
C GLU A 195 9.26 2.15 4.41
N GLN A 196 8.71 1.88 5.60
CA GLN A 196 9.16 2.42 6.89
C GLN A 196 10.66 2.71 6.86
N VAL A 197 11.00 3.99 6.80
CA VAL A 197 12.33 4.46 7.18
C VAL A 197 12.51 3.90 8.58
N VAL A 198 13.27 2.82 8.69
CA VAL A 198 13.73 2.29 9.97
C VAL A 198 14.32 3.50 10.64
N ASP A 199 13.62 4.01 11.65
CA ASP A 199 14.01 5.23 12.34
C ASP A 199 15.36 4.91 12.97
N ILE A 200 16.42 5.32 12.27
CA ILE A 200 17.79 4.92 12.58
C ILE A 200 18.10 5.35 14.01
N ALA A 201 17.51 6.47 14.46
CA ALA A 201 17.61 6.93 15.84
C ALA A 201 16.94 5.96 16.84
N LYS A 202 15.76 5.40 16.51
CA LYS A 202 15.13 4.36 17.36
C LYS A 202 15.90 3.05 17.36
N VAL A 203 16.43 2.61 16.23
CA VAL A 203 17.24 1.38 16.17
C VAL A 203 18.56 1.56 16.92
N GLU A 204 19.23 2.70 16.78
CA GLU A 204 20.40 3.03 17.57
C GLU A 204 20.09 3.13 19.06
N GLN A 205 18.96 3.74 19.44
CA GLN A 205 18.54 3.85 20.83
C GLN A 205 18.20 2.48 21.43
N GLN A 206 17.49 1.64 20.69
CA GLN A 206 17.18 0.27 21.09
C GLN A 206 18.46 -0.57 21.23
N ALA A 207 19.38 -0.47 20.27
CA ALA A 207 20.68 -1.16 20.32
C ALA A 207 21.55 -0.68 21.50
N ARG A 208 21.50 0.62 21.84
CA ARG A 208 22.18 1.18 23.02
C ARG A 208 21.57 0.65 24.31
N VAL A 209 20.24 0.57 24.41
CA VAL A 209 19.54 0.02 25.58
C VAL A 209 19.85 -1.46 25.75
N ASP A 210 19.82 -2.24 24.67
CA ASP A 210 20.12 -3.68 24.69
C ASP A 210 21.59 -3.94 25.08
N MET A 211 22.53 -3.12 24.59
CA MET A 211 23.93 -3.18 25.03
C MET A 211 24.10 -2.81 26.50
N ALA A 212 23.44 -1.75 26.97
CA ALA A 212 23.49 -1.35 28.38
C ALA A 212 22.95 -2.45 29.31
N GLN A 213 21.87 -3.12 28.90
CA GLN A 213 21.30 -4.26 29.63
C GLN A 213 22.26 -5.46 29.65
N LYS A 214 22.89 -5.79 28.52
CA LYS A 214 23.90 -6.87 28.44
C LYS A 214 25.16 -6.58 29.28
N LEU A 215 25.60 -5.32 29.31
CA LEU A 215 26.72 -4.91 30.16
C LEU A 215 26.34 -4.97 31.64
N THR A 216 25.13 -4.53 31.99
CA THR A 216 24.63 -4.59 33.37
C THR A 216 24.47 -6.02 33.86
N SER A 217 23.93 -6.93 33.03
CA SER A 217 23.81 -8.34 33.39
C SER A 217 25.17 -9.03 33.50
N SER A 218 26.12 -8.70 32.63
CA SER A 218 27.50 -9.21 32.71
C SER A 218 28.23 -8.70 33.94
N LEU A 219 28.07 -7.42 34.31
CA LEU A 219 28.63 -6.85 35.53
C LEU A 219 27.99 -7.43 36.79
N LEU A 220 26.68 -7.68 36.78
CA LEU A 220 25.98 -8.32 37.90
C LEU A 220 26.41 -9.78 38.07
N ALA A 221 26.65 -10.51 36.97
CA ALA A 221 27.21 -11.86 36.99
C ALA A 221 28.67 -11.91 37.50
N LEU A 222 29.44 -10.85 37.27
CA LEU A 222 30.79 -10.69 37.82
C LEU A 222 30.76 -10.37 39.32
N ALA A 223 29.83 -9.50 39.75
CA ALA A 223 29.66 -9.11 41.16
C ALA A 223 29.09 -10.24 42.03
N SER A 224 28.31 -11.17 41.47
CA SER A 224 27.79 -12.36 42.16
C SER A 224 28.79 -13.52 42.24
N GLY A 225 30.05 -13.30 41.81
CA GLY A 225 31.16 -14.23 42.04
C GLY A 225 31.25 -15.41 41.07
N GLY A 226 30.56 -15.36 39.92
CA GLY A 226 30.52 -16.46 38.94
C GLY A 226 31.20 -16.18 37.58
N GLY A 227 31.68 -14.96 37.32
CA GLY A 227 32.16 -14.55 35.99
C GLY A 227 33.68 -14.67 35.79
N ASN A 228 34.10 -15.29 34.69
CA ASN A 228 35.51 -15.36 34.26
C ASN A 228 35.88 -14.04 33.54
N ILE A 229 36.95 -13.36 33.98
CA ILE A 229 37.36 -12.01 33.52
C ILE A 229 37.60 -11.92 32.00
N ASN A 230 37.91 -13.05 31.35
CA ASN A 230 38.16 -13.11 29.91
C ASN A 230 36.92 -12.82 29.03
N ASP A 231 35.71 -13.16 29.49
CA ASP A 231 34.47 -12.87 28.74
C ASP A 231 34.14 -11.37 28.73
N PHE A 232 34.50 -10.65 29.80
CA PHE A 232 34.28 -9.21 29.92
C PHE A 232 35.16 -8.41 28.96
N THR A 233 36.43 -8.81 28.80
CA THR A 233 37.37 -8.16 27.87
C THR A 233 36.97 -8.31 26.41
N GLN A 234 36.31 -9.40 26.04
CA GLN A 234 35.84 -9.61 24.66
C GLN A 234 34.59 -8.77 24.34
N ALA A 235 33.72 -8.52 25.33
CA ALA A 235 32.55 -7.66 25.19
C ALA A 235 32.91 -6.16 25.09
N LEU A 236 33.97 -5.69 25.76
CA LEU A 236 34.43 -4.30 25.68
C LEU A 236 35.19 -3.97 24.39
N SER A 237 35.74 -4.97 23.70
CA SER A 237 36.60 -4.77 22.53
C SER A 237 35.83 -4.52 21.22
N ALA A 238 34.50 -4.55 21.24
CA ALA A 238 33.64 -4.46 20.05
C ALA A 238 32.94 -3.09 19.84
N ALA A 239 33.26 -2.05 20.62
CA ALA A 239 32.62 -0.74 20.48
C ALA A 239 33.54 0.27 19.75
N PRO A 240 33.06 0.98 18.70
CA PRO A 240 33.75 2.14 18.17
C PRO A 240 33.62 3.33 19.12
N ASN A 241 34.72 4.06 19.24
CA ASN A 241 34.91 5.21 20.10
C ASN A 241 34.22 6.45 19.50
N GLN A 242 33.13 6.95 20.07
CA GLN A 242 32.73 8.34 19.88
C GLN A 242 32.23 8.97 21.18
N ALA A 243 32.90 10.07 21.52
CA ALA A 243 32.74 10.87 22.71
C ALA A 243 31.39 11.60 22.70
N ALA A 244 30.66 11.48 23.81
CA ALA A 244 29.48 12.27 24.09
C ALA A 244 29.91 13.66 24.60
N SER A 245 29.51 14.71 23.89
CA SER A 245 29.30 16.04 24.46
C SER A 245 27.86 16.10 24.97
N SER A 246 27.75 16.30 26.27
CA SER A 246 26.53 16.62 27.00
C SER A 246 25.89 17.90 26.48
N ASP A 247 24.59 17.87 26.23
CA ASP A 247 23.73 18.96 26.67
C ASP A 247 22.37 18.45 27.15
N THR A 248 22.11 18.81 28.40
CA THR A 248 20.85 18.73 29.14
C THR A 248 19.87 19.76 28.61
N ALA A 249 18.60 19.36 28.48
CA ALA A 249 17.41 20.06 29.00
C ALA A 249 16.22 19.79 28.09
N GLY A 250 15.11 19.44 28.74
CA GLY A 250 13.84 19.17 28.08
C GLY A 250 13.32 20.36 27.28
N ALA A 251 12.60 20.03 26.23
CA ALA A 251 11.56 20.88 25.67
C ALA A 251 10.42 19.95 25.24
N GLN A 252 9.40 19.87 26.08
CA GLN A 252 8.03 19.72 25.57
C GLN A 252 7.80 20.89 24.62
N ALA A 253 7.70 20.58 23.32
CA ALA A 253 7.17 21.49 22.33
C ALA A 253 5.63 21.38 22.35
N PRO A 254 4.92 22.48 22.04
CA PRO A 254 3.72 22.89 22.76
C PRO A 254 2.44 22.23 22.25
N CYS A 255 1.40 22.26 23.07
CA CYS A 255 0.01 22.25 22.59
C CYS A 255 -0.21 23.51 21.73
N VAL A 256 0.12 23.41 20.45
CA VAL A 256 -0.47 24.28 19.44
C VAL A 256 -1.85 23.72 19.18
N ASP A 257 -2.89 24.55 19.29
CA ASP A 257 -4.31 24.19 19.21
C ASP A 257 -4.58 23.08 18.19
N TYR A 258 -4.67 21.83 18.67
CA TYR A 258 -5.03 20.69 17.85
C TYR A 258 -6.54 20.61 17.80
N GLU A 259 -7.11 21.08 16.68
CA GLU A 259 -8.50 20.87 16.34
C GLU A 259 -8.62 19.55 15.57
N PRO A 260 -9.34 18.55 16.10
CA PRO A 260 -9.57 17.30 15.38
C PRO A 260 -10.52 17.52 14.20
N VAL A 261 -10.44 16.64 13.20
CA VAL A 261 -11.46 16.59 12.14
C VAL A 261 -12.83 16.34 12.77
N TRP A 262 -13.87 16.97 12.22
CA TRP A 262 -15.26 16.75 12.60
C TRP A 262 -16.20 16.88 11.39
N ILE A 263 -17.42 16.37 11.51
CA ILE A 263 -18.41 16.35 10.43
C ILE A 263 -19.71 16.96 10.95
N ASP A 264 -20.29 17.90 10.19
CA ASP A 264 -21.67 18.36 10.34
C ASP A 264 -22.62 17.26 9.83
N THR A 265 -22.78 16.23 10.65
CA THR A 265 -23.60 15.03 10.38
C THR A 265 -25.00 15.37 9.81
N PRO A 266 -25.73 16.41 10.25
CA PRO A 266 -27.03 16.77 9.69
C PRO A 266 -27.00 17.23 8.22
N GLU A 267 -25.87 17.74 7.74
CA GLU A 267 -25.70 18.23 6.37
C GLU A 267 -25.19 17.13 5.42
N CYS A 268 -24.85 15.94 5.94
CA CYS A 268 -24.31 14.86 5.13
C CYS A 268 -25.33 14.32 4.10
N THR A 269 -24.96 14.32 2.82
CA THR A 269 -25.79 13.87 1.69
C THR A 269 -25.50 12.43 1.24
N SER A 270 -24.70 11.68 1.99
CA SER A 270 -24.34 10.28 1.70
C SER A 270 -23.78 10.03 0.28
N CYS A 271 -22.89 10.89 -0.20
CA CYS A 271 -22.32 10.83 -1.56
C CYS A 271 -21.10 9.89 -1.74
N ASP A 272 -20.71 9.16 -0.69
CA ASP A 272 -19.66 8.13 -0.64
C ASP A 272 -18.21 8.59 -0.86
N GLU A 273 -17.99 9.80 -1.37
CA GLU A 273 -16.65 10.35 -1.70
C GLU A 273 -15.65 10.29 -0.53
N CYS A 274 -16.07 10.59 0.71
CA CYS A 274 -15.16 10.58 1.87
C CYS A 274 -14.73 9.16 2.27
N ILE A 275 -15.63 8.18 2.15
CA ILE A 275 -15.36 6.78 2.46
C ILE A 275 -14.49 6.15 1.37
N GLU A 276 -14.71 6.51 0.10
CA GLU A 276 -13.84 6.10 -1.01
C GLU A 276 -12.41 6.66 -0.87
N ILE A 277 -12.25 7.85 -0.29
CA ILE A 277 -10.94 8.44 -0.02
C ILE A 277 -10.21 7.68 1.08
N ASN A 278 -10.83 7.47 2.24
CA ASN A 278 -10.22 6.70 3.32
C ASN A 278 -11.27 6.05 4.24
N PRO A 279 -11.58 4.76 4.05
CA PRO A 279 -12.60 4.06 4.84
C PRO A 279 -12.15 3.73 6.27
N LYS A 280 -10.87 4.02 6.61
CA LYS A 280 -10.38 3.91 7.99
C LYS A 280 -10.62 5.18 8.80
N ILE A 281 -10.80 6.33 8.13
CA ILE A 281 -11.12 7.60 8.77
C ILE A 281 -12.64 7.81 8.80
N PHE A 282 -13.34 7.50 7.70
CA PHE A 282 -14.77 7.79 7.53
C PHE A 282 -15.60 6.50 7.38
N ALA A 283 -16.74 6.45 8.06
CA ALA A 283 -17.76 5.40 7.88
C ALA A 283 -19.17 5.99 7.99
N TYR A 284 -20.18 5.21 7.62
CA TYR A 284 -21.58 5.58 7.82
C TYR A 284 -22.18 4.94 9.06
N ASP A 285 -23.01 5.71 9.75
CA ASP A 285 -23.92 5.20 10.77
C ASP A 285 -25.13 4.47 10.13
N ASP A 286 -26.02 3.94 10.98
CA ASP A 286 -27.23 3.23 10.56
C ASP A 286 -28.23 4.13 9.78
N HIS A 287 -28.05 5.46 9.86
CA HIS A 287 -28.85 6.47 9.17
C HIS A 287 -28.18 7.03 7.91
N LYS A 288 -27.04 6.46 7.50
CA LYS A 288 -26.21 6.90 6.36
C LYS A 288 -25.57 8.29 6.51
N HIS A 289 -25.37 8.77 7.73
CA HIS A 289 -24.55 9.96 7.94
C HIS A 289 -23.09 9.58 8.18
N ALA A 290 -22.19 10.34 7.55
CA ALA A 290 -20.76 10.11 7.72
C ALA A 290 -20.33 10.50 9.15
N TYR A 291 -19.54 9.64 9.79
CA TYR A 291 -18.88 9.91 11.05
C TYR A 291 -17.40 9.50 10.97
N ILE A 292 -16.61 9.96 11.95
CA ILE A 292 -15.18 9.70 12.01
C ILE A 292 -14.93 8.48 12.88
N VAL A 293 -14.34 7.45 12.29
CA VAL A 293 -13.94 6.22 12.98
C VAL A 293 -12.65 6.46 13.76
N ASP A 294 -11.61 6.92 13.06
CA ASP A 294 -10.31 7.28 13.64
C ASP A 294 -9.64 8.39 12.81
N ALA A 295 -9.56 9.58 13.40
CA ALA A 295 -8.92 10.76 12.81
C ALA A 295 -7.41 10.56 12.54
N ARG A 296 -6.79 9.52 13.10
CA ARG A 296 -5.35 9.22 12.98
C ARG A 296 -5.05 8.04 12.06
N ALA A 297 -6.06 7.41 11.48
CA ALA A 297 -5.89 6.22 10.63
C ALA A 297 -5.46 6.51 9.18
N GLY A 298 -5.13 7.77 8.87
CA GLY A 298 -4.58 8.20 7.59
C GLY A 298 -3.90 9.56 7.67
N THR A 299 -3.65 10.18 6.52
CA THR A 299 -2.90 11.44 6.43
C THR A 299 -3.83 12.66 6.55
N PHE A 300 -3.28 13.81 6.96
CA PHE A 300 -4.02 15.07 6.92
C PHE A 300 -4.44 15.44 5.49
N LYS A 301 -3.65 15.04 4.49
CA LYS A 301 -4.00 15.19 3.07
C LYS A 301 -5.31 14.46 2.71
N ASP A 302 -5.55 13.26 3.24
CA ASP A 302 -6.79 12.50 2.97
C ASP A 302 -8.01 13.22 3.56
N ILE A 303 -7.85 13.78 4.76
CA ILE A 303 -8.88 14.58 5.44
C ILE A 303 -9.20 15.85 4.64
N VAL A 304 -8.18 16.60 4.22
CA VAL A 304 -8.36 17.81 3.39
C VAL A 304 -9.01 17.47 2.05
N ARG A 305 -8.62 16.35 1.43
CA ARG A 305 -9.22 15.87 0.18
C ARG A 305 -10.69 15.48 0.37
N ALA A 306 -11.04 14.85 1.49
CA ALA A 306 -12.42 14.50 1.83
C ALA A 306 -13.28 15.75 1.99
N ALA A 307 -12.77 16.80 2.66
CA ALA A 307 -13.45 18.09 2.75
C ALA A 307 -13.62 18.78 1.38
N GLU A 308 -12.59 18.77 0.54
CA GLU A 308 -12.66 19.35 -0.81
C GLU A 308 -13.67 18.67 -1.72
N LYS A 309 -13.87 17.37 -1.53
CA LYS A 309 -14.80 16.56 -2.33
C LYS A 309 -16.18 16.40 -1.72
N CYS A 310 -16.39 16.83 -0.48
CA CYS A 310 -17.68 16.74 0.17
C CYS A 310 -18.68 17.64 -0.57
N THR A 311 -19.64 17.03 -1.27
CA THR A 311 -20.66 17.77 -2.03
C THR A 311 -21.53 18.65 -1.14
N ALA A 312 -21.70 18.25 0.13
CA ALA A 312 -22.40 19.02 1.15
C ALA A 312 -21.53 20.06 1.87
N GLY A 313 -20.19 19.99 1.73
CA GLY A 313 -19.28 20.83 2.51
C GLY A 313 -19.29 20.55 4.02
N ALA A 314 -19.75 19.38 4.44
CA ALA A 314 -20.00 19.03 5.84
C ALA A 314 -18.76 18.53 6.61
N ILE A 315 -17.57 18.46 6.00
CA ILE A 315 -16.36 17.90 6.62
C ILE A 315 -15.40 19.05 6.93
N HIS A 316 -15.01 19.16 8.20
CA HIS A 316 -14.10 20.18 8.71
C HIS A 316 -12.77 19.53 9.09
N PRO A 317 -11.68 19.74 8.32
CA PRO A 317 -10.40 19.06 8.53
C PRO A 317 -9.71 19.35 9.87
N GLY A 318 -9.96 20.51 10.47
CA GLY A 318 -9.26 20.98 11.66
C GLY A 318 -7.77 21.21 11.37
N THR A 319 -6.92 20.67 12.25
CA THR A 319 -5.46 20.80 12.18
C THR A 319 -4.77 19.44 12.07
N PRO A 320 -3.59 19.37 11.44
CA PRO A 320 -2.88 18.11 11.25
C PRO A 320 -2.39 17.53 12.58
N PHE A 321 -2.69 16.25 12.80
CA PHE A 321 -2.15 15.50 13.93
C PHE A 321 -0.62 15.28 13.78
N ASN A 322 -0.15 15.02 12.56
CA ASN A 322 1.27 14.88 12.24
C ASN A 322 1.77 16.09 11.42
N ARG A 323 2.48 17.01 12.08
CA ARG A 323 3.04 18.21 11.42
C ARG A 323 4.25 17.93 10.52
N ASN A 324 4.77 16.71 10.52
CA ASN A 324 5.90 16.33 9.67
C ASN A 324 5.46 15.77 8.31
N GLU A 325 4.16 15.78 8.00
CA GLU A 325 3.66 15.39 6.69
C GLU A 325 4.15 16.34 5.58
N LYS A 326 4.41 15.80 4.39
CA LYS A 326 4.85 16.59 3.23
C LYS A 326 3.79 17.64 2.85
N ASP A 327 4.25 18.85 2.52
CA ASP A 327 3.40 19.98 2.12
C ASP A 327 2.37 20.43 3.17
N ILE A 328 2.62 20.20 4.47
CA ILE A 328 1.65 20.49 5.55
C ILE A 328 1.14 21.93 5.55
N ASP A 329 2.01 22.92 5.31
CA ASP A 329 1.61 24.33 5.28
C ASP A 329 0.62 24.63 4.14
N LYS A 330 0.81 23.99 2.97
CA LYS A 330 -0.11 24.11 1.83
C LYS A 330 -1.43 23.40 2.11
N LEU A 331 -1.38 22.25 2.78
CA LEU A 331 -2.57 21.51 3.19
C LEU A 331 -3.38 22.28 4.22
N MET A 332 -2.72 22.93 5.19
CA MET A 332 -3.37 23.80 6.17
C MET A 332 -4.02 25.03 5.50
N GLN A 333 -3.37 25.64 4.51
CA GLN A 333 -3.99 26.72 3.72
C GLN A 333 -5.24 26.25 2.95
N ARG A 334 -5.22 25.03 2.43
CA ARG A 334 -6.38 24.42 1.75
C ARG A 334 -7.49 24.02 2.72
N ALA A 335 -7.13 23.56 3.92
CA ALA A 335 -8.07 23.22 4.99
C ALA A 335 -8.81 24.46 5.50
N ALA A 336 -8.15 25.62 5.56
CA ALA A 336 -8.68 26.83 6.18
C ALA A 336 -10.01 27.35 5.59
N LYS A 337 -10.36 27.00 4.34
CA LYS A 337 -11.67 27.35 3.73
C LYS A 337 -12.82 26.42 4.16
N TYR A 338 -12.50 25.32 4.83
CA TYR A 338 -13.46 24.30 5.29
C TYR A 338 -13.46 24.15 6.81
N ASN A 339 -12.59 24.85 7.54
CA ASN A 339 -12.59 24.86 9.00
C ASN A 339 -13.61 25.87 9.53
#